data_AF-A0A0C3GY70-F1
#
_entry.id   AF-A0A0C3GY70-F1
#
_cell.length_a   1.000
_cell.length_b   1.000
_cell.length_c   1.000
_cell.angle_alpha   90.00
_cell.angle_beta   90.00
_cell.angle_gamma   90.00
#
_symmetry.space_group_name_H-M   'P 1'
#
loop_
_entity.id
_entity.type
_entity.pdbx_description
1 polymer ?
#
loop_
_entity_poly.entity_id
_entity_poly.type
_entity_poly.pdbx_seq_one_letter_code
_entity_poly.pdbx_strand_id
1 'polypeptide(L)'
;MGGMWQLFQIARRIFLLALGGFIVLSLSWAFLPFPSGESDGDDGTDYSTKVLLSGKTLTRVYEIPIAADSGEHRQGFALTYELTVSNLTLSISGCERQLPIIHPALLSGHEITEEVDAVVRMGDQDGANLPWFPLADAIMLFWWIHRERATAPLVAEWSKGSDDLQKFTVWAVKERGKRYNTGVDVLSLEIRGHDISTITARVPPRPDSSSPSRTYPARVAIITILAPTAVFLNDVLSVPVSAVMIILYGVVNIVLNITPYVLVLSVVAAAYLYYTGRRVQDVIIPVTRRLQTLKEGVTITQGRWRPQRLSDTEKSVNQAQDGRLSQEREQ
;
A
#
# COMPACT_ATOMS: atom_id res chain seq x y z
N MET A 1 33.09 -9.45 -27.39
CA MET A 1 32.74 -8.38 -26.44
C MET A 1 31.47 -7.58 -26.80
N GLY A 2 30.98 -7.56 -28.05
CA GLY A 2 29.76 -6.81 -28.42
C GLY A 2 28.42 -7.31 -27.83
N GLY A 3 28.28 -8.61 -27.55
CA GLY A 3 27.02 -9.20 -27.07
C GLY A 3 26.60 -8.76 -25.66
N MET A 4 27.56 -8.54 -24.74
CA MET A 4 27.25 -8.14 -23.36
C MET A 4 26.68 -6.71 -23.29
N TRP A 5 27.18 -5.81 -24.14
CA TRP A 5 26.68 -4.44 -24.25
C TRP A 5 25.26 -4.40 -24.84
N GLN A 6 24.97 -5.24 -25.84
CA GLN A 6 23.62 -5.36 -26.40
C GLN A 6 22.63 -5.91 -25.36
N LEU A 7 23.00 -6.95 -24.61
CA LEU A 7 22.17 -7.48 -23.52
C LEU A 7 21.90 -6.43 -22.44
N PHE A 8 22.92 -5.65 -22.05
CA PHE A 8 22.76 -4.55 -21.12
C PHE A 8 21.79 -3.47 -21.62
N GLN A 9 21.90 -3.08 -22.90
CA GLN A 9 20.97 -2.11 -23.49
C GLN A 9 19.53 -2.62 -23.53
N ILE A 10 19.32 -3.90 -23.84
CA ILE A 10 17.99 -4.53 -23.84
C ILE A 10 17.42 -4.53 -22.42
N ALA A 11 18.20 -4.99 -21.43
CA ALA A 11 17.80 -5.00 -20.03
C ALA A 11 17.45 -3.59 -19.53
N ARG A 12 18.26 -2.58 -19.88
CA ARG A 12 17.98 -1.17 -19.55
C ARG A 12 16.66 -0.69 -20.13
N ARG A 13 16.37 -1.02 -21.40
CA ARG A 13 15.11 -0.62 -22.06
C ARG A 13 13.91 -1.28 -21.39
N ILE A 14 14.00 -2.57 -21.09
CA ILE A 14 12.94 -3.31 -20.38
C ILE A 14 12.69 -2.68 -19.00
N PHE A 15 13.76 -2.39 -18.26
CA PHE A 15 13.65 -1.75 -16.95
C PHE A 15 12.98 -0.37 -17.03
N LEU A 16 13.41 0.49 -17.97
CA LEU A 16 12.81 1.81 -18.14
C LEU A 16 11.34 1.75 -18.57
N LEU A 17 10.96 0.78 -19.42
CA LEU A 17 9.57 0.56 -19.81
C LEU A 17 8.74 0.06 -18.62
N ALA A 18 9.26 -0.88 -17.83
CA ALA A 18 8.59 -1.38 -16.63
C ALA A 18 8.41 -0.25 -15.59
N LEU A 19 9.43 0.56 -15.36
CA LEU A 19 9.37 1.71 -14.46
C LEU A 19 8.38 2.77 -14.97
N GLY A 20 8.41 3.09 -16.27
CA GLY A 20 7.46 4.01 -16.89
C GLY A 20 6.01 3.49 -16.78
N GLY A 21 5.79 2.21 -17.06
CA GLY A 21 4.50 1.55 -16.90
C GLY A 21 4.00 1.56 -15.46
N PHE A 22 4.89 1.30 -14.49
CA PHE A 22 4.57 1.38 -13.07
C PHE A 22 4.15 2.80 -12.66
N ILE A 23 4.87 3.83 -13.10
CA ILE A 23 4.52 5.23 -12.83
C ILE A 23 3.16 5.58 -13.45
N VAL A 24 2.93 5.21 -14.72
CA VAL A 24 1.66 5.48 -15.41
C VAL A 24 0.49 4.77 -14.71
N LEU A 25 0.66 3.51 -14.31
CA LEU A 25 -0.34 2.77 -13.55
C LEU A 25 -0.59 3.39 -12.18
N SER A 26 0.47 3.82 -11.48
CA SER A 26 0.35 4.46 -10.16
C SER A 26 -0.38 5.79 -10.23
N LEU A 27 -0.06 6.62 -11.23
CA LEU A 27 -0.77 7.86 -11.51
C LEU A 27 -2.21 7.59 -11.94
N SER A 28 -2.45 6.56 -12.76
CA SER A 28 -3.81 6.17 -13.13
C SER A 28 -4.59 5.70 -11.91
N TRP A 29 -4.02 4.90 -11.01
CA TRP A 29 -4.71 4.51 -9.78
C TRP A 29 -5.01 5.71 -8.87
N ALA A 30 -4.08 6.65 -8.76
CA ALA A 30 -4.24 7.86 -7.95
C ALA A 30 -5.26 8.87 -8.54
N PHE A 31 -5.30 8.98 -9.87
CA PHE A 31 -6.01 10.06 -10.58
C PHE A 31 -7.06 9.57 -11.60
N LEU A 32 -7.35 8.27 -11.69
CA LEU A 32 -8.47 7.71 -12.46
C LEU A 32 -9.71 8.53 -12.14
N PRO A 33 -10.43 8.98 -13.18
CA PRO A 33 -11.07 10.28 -13.22
C PRO A 33 -11.91 10.53 -11.98
N PHE A 34 -11.48 11.54 -11.23
CA PHE A 34 -12.40 12.55 -10.72
C PHE A 34 -13.05 13.22 -11.95
N PRO A 35 -14.38 13.32 -12.01
CA PRO A 35 -15.23 13.68 -10.90
C PRO A 35 -15.78 12.45 -10.18
N SER A 36 -15.86 12.59 -8.87
CA SER A 36 -16.95 12.04 -8.08
C SER A 36 -18.28 12.52 -8.69
N GLY A 37 -18.67 11.98 -9.84
CA GLY A 37 -20.05 11.65 -10.09
C GLY A 37 -20.44 10.53 -9.12
N GLU A 38 -20.27 10.79 -7.83
CA GLU A 38 -21.24 10.42 -6.81
C GLU A 38 -22.57 10.55 -7.53
N SER A 39 -23.24 9.43 -7.79
CA SER A 39 -24.39 9.49 -8.68
C SER A 39 -25.33 10.55 -8.10
N ASP A 40 -25.52 11.66 -8.81
CA ASP A 40 -26.36 12.80 -8.40
C ASP A 40 -27.83 12.41 -8.17
N GLY A 41 -28.15 11.10 -8.16
CA GLY A 41 -29.44 10.52 -7.81
C GLY A 41 -29.34 9.30 -6.87
N ASP A 42 -28.30 9.16 -6.05
CA ASP A 42 -28.32 8.25 -4.89
C ASP A 42 -28.82 9.01 -3.66
N ASP A 43 -30.14 9.21 -3.62
CA ASP A 43 -30.90 9.78 -2.51
C ASP A 43 -31.14 8.77 -1.37
N GLY A 44 -30.56 7.57 -1.48
CA GLY A 44 -30.78 6.45 -0.57
C GLY A 44 -32.03 5.62 -0.86
N THR A 45 -32.92 6.05 -1.77
CA THR A 45 -34.21 5.37 -2.03
C THR A 45 -34.36 4.94 -3.49
N ASP A 46 -34.26 5.86 -4.44
CA ASP A 46 -34.53 5.57 -5.85
C ASP A 46 -33.48 4.64 -6.44
N TYR A 47 -32.21 4.91 -6.15
CA TYR A 47 -31.09 4.09 -6.62
C TYR A 47 -31.13 2.68 -6.03
N SER A 48 -31.29 2.56 -4.70
CA SER A 48 -31.33 1.29 -3.99
C SER A 48 -32.52 0.43 -4.43
N THR A 49 -33.70 1.04 -4.56
CA THR A 49 -34.92 0.38 -5.07
C THR A 49 -34.69 -0.15 -6.49
N LYS A 50 -34.18 0.69 -7.39
CA LYS A 50 -33.94 0.31 -8.79
C LYS A 50 -32.93 -0.82 -8.93
N VAL A 51 -31.84 -0.78 -8.15
CA VAL A 51 -30.80 -1.82 -8.18
C VAL A 51 -31.36 -3.16 -7.69
N LEU A 52 -32.02 -3.17 -6.53
CA LEU A 52 -32.55 -4.38 -5.93
C LEU A 52 -33.68 -5.00 -6.77
N LEU A 53 -34.62 -4.19 -7.27
CA LEU A 53 -35.70 -4.69 -8.14
C LEU A 53 -35.21 -5.19 -9.49
N SER A 54 -34.05 -4.71 -9.96
CA SER A 54 -33.42 -5.24 -11.18
C SER A 54 -32.75 -6.61 -10.99
N GLY A 55 -32.79 -7.18 -9.78
CA GLY A 55 -32.11 -8.43 -9.44
C GLY A 55 -30.58 -8.28 -9.38
N LYS A 56 -30.08 -7.04 -9.24
CA LYS A 56 -28.64 -6.76 -9.09
C LYS A 56 -28.27 -6.65 -7.62
N THR A 57 -26.99 -6.85 -7.35
CA THR A 57 -26.42 -6.70 -6.01
C THR A 57 -26.22 -5.23 -5.65
N LEU A 58 -26.79 -4.79 -4.53
CA LEU A 58 -26.55 -3.47 -3.96
C LEU A 58 -25.44 -3.57 -2.91
N THR A 59 -24.28 -2.96 -3.15
CA THR A 59 -23.24 -2.82 -2.12
C THR A 59 -23.33 -1.44 -1.46
N ARG A 60 -23.41 -1.43 -0.12
CA ARG A 60 -23.36 -0.22 0.71
C ARG A 60 -22.25 -0.33 1.72
N VAL A 61 -21.61 0.81 1.97
CA VAL A 61 -20.60 1.00 3.00
C VAL A 61 -21.20 1.92 4.05
N TYR A 62 -21.05 1.55 5.31
CA TYR A 62 -21.59 2.25 6.47
C TYR A 62 -20.43 2.76 7.32
N GLU A 63 -20.48 4.03 7.70
CA GLU A 63 -19.52 4.67 8.59
C GLU A 63 -19.89 4.40 10.07
N ILE A 64 -20.02 3.12 10.40
CA ILE A 64 -20.37 2.67 11.75
C ILE A 64 -19.20 1.81 12.24
N PRO A 65 -18.56 2.18 13.38
CA PRO A 65 -17.41 1.45 13.86
C PRO A 65 -17.82 0.08 14.38
N ILE A 66 -17.22 -0.96 13.81
CA ILE A 66 -17.40 -2.36 14.21
C ILE A 66 -16.06 -2.89 14.74
N ALA A 67 -16.13 -3.72 15.79
CA ALA A 67 -14.98 -4.45 16.28
C ALA A 67 -14.65 -5.61 15.35
N ALA A 68 -13.42 -5.66 14.89
CA ALA A 68 -12.89 -6.82 14.20
C ALA A 68 -12.74 -8.02 15.14
N ASP A 69 -12.68 -9.22 14.57
CA ASP A 69 -12.39 -10.44 15.33
C ASP A 69 -11.01 -10.36 16.05
N SER A 70 -10.10 -9.51 15.55
CA SER A 70 -8.80 -9.19 16.16
C SER A 70 -8.89 -8.28 17.39
N GLY A 71 -10.06 -7.69 17.67
CA GLY A 71 -10.26 -6.69 18.71
C GLY A 71 -9.95 -5.25 18.28
N GLU A 72 -9.46 -5.04 17.05
CA GLU A 72 -9.27 -3.69 16.49
C GLU A 72 -10.60 -3.11 16.00
N HIS A 73 -10.83 -1.82 16.25
CA HIS A 73 -12.01 -1.14 15.70
C HIS A 73 -11.69 -0.54 14.34
N ARG A 74 -12.54 -0.82 13.35
CA ARG A 74 -12.46 -0.23 12.01
C ARG A 74 -13.45 0.91 11.85
N GLN A 75 -13.16 1.86 10.97
CA GLN A 75 -13.97 3.06 10.73
C GLN A 75 -15.33 2.72 10.13
N GLY A 76 -15.40 1.69 9.27
CA GLY A 76 -16.66 1.26 8.70
C GLY A 76 -16.61 -0.14 8.11
N PHE A 77 -17.76 -0.55 7.59
CA PHE A 77 -17.94 -1.87 6.99
C PHE A 77 -18.87 -1.81 5.77
N ALA A 78 -18.77 -2.83 4.92
CA ALA A 78 -19.55 -2.96 3.71
C ALA A 78 -20.43 -4.22 3.74
N LEU A 79 -21.70 -4.03 3.43
CA LEU A 79 -22.69 -5.10 3.19
C LEU A 79 -23.07 -5.14 1.71
N THR A 80 -23.36 -6.35 1.22
CA THR A 80 -23.98 -6.53 -0.09
C THR A 80 -25.35 -7.16 0.07
N TYR A 81 -26.32 -6.60 -0.62
CA TYR A 81 -27.71 -7.02 -0.59
C TYR A 81 -28.12 -7.52 -1.96
N GLU A 82 -28.90 -8.60 -1.98
CA GLU A 82 -29.48 -9.15 -3.20
C GLU A 82 -30.94 -9.52 -2.94
N LEU A 83 -31.84 -8.95 -3.73
CA LEU A 83 -33.27 -9.16 -3.61
C LEU A 83 -33.72 -10.21 -4.62
N THR A 84 -34.20 -11.36 -4.13
CA THR A 84 -34.83 -12.39 -4.96
C THR A 84 -36.32 -12.13 -5.03
N VAL A 85 -36.74 -11.43 -6.09
CA VAL A 85 -38.13 -10.99 -6.28
C VAL A 85 -39.13 -12.15 -6.37
N SER A 86 -38.74 -13.31 -6.91
CA SER A 86 -39.64 -14.46 -7.08
C SER A 86 -40.15 -15.02 -5.76
N ASN A 87 -39.31 -14.95 -4.71
CA ASN A 87 -39.59 -15.55 -3.40
C ASN A 87 -39.73 -14.48 -2.31
N LEU A 88 -39.59 -13.20 -2.66
CA LEU A 88 -39.56 -12.06 -1.73
C LEU A 88 -38.58 -12.29 -0.58
N THR A 89 -37.37 -12.76 -0.91
CA THR A 89 -36.30 -12.98 0.05
C THR A 89 -35.14 -12.03 -0.22
N LEU A 90 -34.53 -11.57 0.87
CA LEU A 90 -33.32 -10.76 0.87
C LEU A 90 -32.13 -11.61 1.29
N SER A 91 -31.08 -11.65 0.45
CA SER A 91 -29.78 -12.15 0.83
C SER A 91 -28.89 -10.99 1.29
N ILE A 92 -28.23 -11.17 2.43
CA ILE A 92 -27.24 -10.25 2.98
C ILE A 92 -25.88 -10.96 2.97
N SER A 93 -24.84 -10.28 2.48
CA SER A 93 -23.49 -10.87 2.40
C SER A 93 -23.03 -11.43 3.73
N GLY A 94 -22.62 -12.70 3.73
CA GLY A 94 -22.09 -13.35 4.92
C GLY A 94 -23.15 -13.84 5.91
N CYS A 95 -24.43 -13.67 5.63
CA CYS A 95 -25.52 -14.30 6.39
C CYS A 95 -25.75 -15.73 5.88
N GLU A 96 -25.95 -16.69 6.79
CA GLU A 96 -26.15 -18.11 6.43
C GLU A 96 -27.48 -18.39 5.73
N ARG A 97 -28.50 -17.56 5.99
CA ARG A 97 -29.85 -17.74 5.45
C ARG A 97 -30.36 -16.48 4.77
N GLN A 98 -31.29 -16.65 3.85
CA GLN A 98 -32.04 -15.54 3.28
C GLN A 98 -33.18 -15.15 4.20
N LEU A 99 -33.48 -13.86 4.27
CA LEU A 99 -34.53 -13.32 5.13
C LEU A 99 -35.78 -13.05 4.30
N PRO A 100 -36.97 -13.55 4.72
CA PRO A 100 -38.20 -13.23 4.02
C PRO A 100 -38.56 -11.76 4.27
N ILE A 101 -38.98 -11.04 3.23
CA ILE A 101 -39.41 -9.64 3.35
C ILE A 101 -40.79 -9.57 3.99
N ILE A 102 -41.66 -10.51 3.61
CA ILE A 102 -42.99 -10.69 4.20
C ILE A 102 -42.90 -11.82 5.22
N HIS A 103 -43.09 -11.49 6.50
CA HIS A 103 -43.11 -12.50 7.54
C HIS A 103 -44.54 -13.00 7.79
N PRO A 104 -44.85 -14.30 7.66
CA PRO A 104 -46.22 -14.81 7.78
C PRO A 104 -46.84 -14.57 9.17
N ALA A 105 -46.02 -14.51 10.22
CA ALA A 105 -46.50 -14.23 11.58
C ALA A 105 -46.87 -12.75 11.84
N LEU A 106 -46.62 -11.81 10.90
CA LEU A 106 -47.13 -10.43 10.99
C LEU A 106 -48.66 -10.35 10.93
N LEU A 107 -49.34 -11.39 10.43
CA LEU A 107 -50.80 -11.48 10.43
C LEU A 107 -51.39 -11.40 11.84
N SER A 108 -50.61 -11.76 12.87
CA SER A 108 -50.98 -11.69 14.28
C SER A 108 -50.84 -10.28 14.87
N GLY A 109 -50.40 -9.28 14.09
CA GLY A 109 -50.30 -7.88 14.52
C GLY A 109 -49.15 -7.59 15.51
N HIS A 110 -48.20 -8.50 15.67
CA HIS A 110 -47.04 -8.31 16.54
C HIS A 110 -45.81 -7.95 15.70
N GLU A 111 -45.00 -7.02 16.20
CA GLU A 111 -43.66 -6.76 15.67
C GLU A 111 -42.77 -7.96 15.95
N ILE A 112 -41.99 -8.36 14.94
CA ILE A 112 -41.10 -9.52 15.01
C ILE A 112 -39.69 -9.00 14.86
N THR A 113 -38.81 -9.44 15.74
CA THR A 113 -37.39 -9.11 15.66
C THR A 113 -36.57 -10.39 15.70
N GLU A 114 -35.60 -10.50 14.81
CA GLU A 114 -34.71 -11.63 14.69
C GLU A 114 -33.25 -11.16 14.63
N GLU A 115 -32.41 -11.71 15.49
CA GLU A 115 -30.96 -11.49 15.42
C GLU A 115 -30.35 -12.39 14.36
N VAL A 116 -29.45 -11.82 13.55
CA VAL A 116 -28.80 -12.49 12.43
C VAL A 116 -27.36 -12.04 12.36
N ASP A 117 -26.43 -12.99 12.32
CA ASP A 117 -25.02 -12.69 12.16
C ASP A 117 -24.66 -12.60 10.67
N ALA A 118 -23.95 -11.54 10.28
CA ALA A 118 -23.48 -11.35 8.92
C ALA A 118 -21.96 -11.14 8.89
N VAL A 119 -21.26 -11.86 8.03
CA VAL A 119 -19.84 -11.61 7.77
C VAL A 119 -19.67 -10.37 6.90
N VAL A 120 -19.17 -9.29 7.48
CA VAL A 120 -18.98 -7.99 6.85
C VAL A 120 -17.54 -7.77 6.40
N ARG A 121 -17.37 -6.96 5.37
CA ARG A 121 -16.06 -6.51 4.88
C ARG A 121 -15.72 -5.21 5.58
N MET A 122 -14.64 -5.16 6.33
CA MET A 122 -14.26 -3.95 7.07
C MET A 122 -13.11 -3.22 6.42
N GLY A 123 -12.98 -1.95 6.77
CA GLY A 123 -11.78 -1.21 6.45
C GLY A 123 -11.78 0.21 6.97
N ASP A 124 -10.65 0.87 6.71
CA ASP A 124 -10.36 2.22 7.11
C ASP A 124 -10.09 3.08 5.87
N GLN A 125 -10.27 4.40 6.02
CA GLN A 125 -9.92 5.37 5.00
C GLN A 125 -8.40 5.66 4.95
N ASP A 126 -7.60 5.06 5.84
CA ASP A 126 -6.19 5.37 5.99
C ASP A 126 -5.23 4.44 5.22
N GLY A 127 -3.94 4.73 5.35
CA GLY A 127 -2.83 3.91 4.83
C GLY A 127 -2.72 3.87 3.31
N ALA A 128 -3.40 2.90 2.70
CA ALA A 128 -3.32 2.61 1.26
C ALA A 128 -4.26 3.46 0.41
N ASN A 129 -5.15 4.25 1.02
CA ASN A 129 -6.10 5.09 0.31
C ASN A 129 -5.64 6.54 0.28
N LEU A 130 -5.82 7.22 -0.86
CA LEU A 130 -5.51 8.64 -0.96
C LEU A 130 -6.65 9.46 -0.31
N PRO A 131 -6.38 10.62 0.31
CA PRO A 131 -7.39 11.39 1.04
C PRO A 131 -8.63 11.79 0.23
N TRP A 132 -8.51 11.85 -1.10
CA TRP A 132 -9.60 12.16 -2.01
C TRP A 132 -10.39 10.94 -2.49
N PHE A 133 -10.09 9.73 -2.00
CA PHE A 133 -10.87 8.55 -2.35
C PHE A 133 -12.22 8.62 -1.62
N PRO A 134 -13.36 8.36 -2.33
CA PRO A 134 -14.65 8.23 -1.67
C PRO A 134 -14.58 7.18 -0.55
N LEU A 135 -15.26 7.43 0.57
CA LEU A 135 -15.24 6.54 1.73
C LEU A 135 -15.54 5.08 1.36
N ALA A 136 -16.59 4.85 0.56
CA ALA A 136 -16.94 3.51 0.10
C ALA A 136 -15.82 2.82 -0.68
N ASP A 137 -15.13 3.54 -1.55
CA ASP A 137 -14.00 3.00 -2.31
C ASP A 137 -12.83 2.71 -1.39
N ALA A 138 -12.55 3.59 -0.45
CA ALA A 138 -11.45 3.45 0.50
C ALA A 138 -11.62 2.21 1.39
N ILE A 139 -12.78 2.05 2.02
CA ILE A 139 -13.09 0.88 2.86
C ILE A 139 -13.03 -0.41 2.04
N MET A 140 -13.59 -0.42 0.83
CA MET A 140 -13.60 -1.59 -0.03
C MET A 140 -12.20 -1.95 -0.57
N LEU A 141 -11.37 -0.95 -0.87
CA LEU A 141 -9.97 -1.15 -1.26
C LEU A 141 -9.11 -1.64 -0.09
N PHE A 142 -9.31 -1.08 1.10
CA PHE A 142 -8.67 -1.55 2.32
C PHE A 142 -8.97 -3.03 2.53
N TRP A 143 -10.26 -3.40 2.47
CA TRP A 143 -10.69 -4.79 2.55
C TRP A 143 -10.02 -5.66 1.47
N TRP A 144 -9.91 -5.15 0.25
CA TRP A 144 -9.29 -5.91 -0.85
C TRP A 144 -7.83 -6.27 -0.57
N ILE A 145 -7.09 -5.34 0.05
CA ILE A 145 -5.68 -5.49 0.39
C ILE A 145 -5.50 -6.39 1.62
N HIS A 146 -6.21 -6.09 2.72
CA HIS A 146 -6.01 -6.75 4.01
C HIS A 146 -6.87 -8.00 4.20
N ARG A 147 -7.92 -8.18 3.39
CA ARG A 147 -8.90 -9.28 3.47
C ARG A 147 -9.60 -9.40 4.83
N GLU A 148 -9.67 -8.31 5.57
CA GLU A 148 -10.19 -8.30 6.93
C GLU A 148 -11.72 -8.41 6.98
N ARG A 149 -12.23 -9.33 7.80
CA ARG A 149 -13.67 -9.58 7.95
C ARG A 149 -14.02 -9.55 9.41
N ALA A 150 -15.28 -9.25 9.71
CA ALA A 150 -15.85 -9.41 11.04
C ALA A 150 -17.23 -9.99 10.95
N THR A 151 -17.67 -10.57 12.05
CA THR A 151 -19.09 -10.91 12.25
C THR A 151 -19.81 -9.71 12.85
N ALA A 152 -20.70 -9.09 12.08
CA ALA A 152 -21.56 -8.03 12.57
C ALA A 152 -22.92 -8.62 12.98
N PRO A 153 -23.34 -8.46 14.25
CA PRO A 153 -24.70 -8.82 14.64
C PRO A 153 -25.66 -7.78 14.03
N LEU A 154 -26.54 -8.26 13.18
CA LEU A 154 -27.65 -7.50 12.60
C LEU A 154 -28.94 -7.93 13.30
N VAL A 155 -29.91 -7.05 13.31
CA VAL A 155 -31.27 -7.40 13.72
C VAL A 155 -32.20 -7.01 12.60
N ALA A 156 -32.93 -8.02 12.14
CA ALA A 156 -34.04 -7.87 11.22
C ALA A 156 -35.31 -7.65 12.04
N GLU A 157 -36.04 -6.60 11.72
CA GLU A 157 -37.32 -6.26 12.32
C GLU A 157 -38.37 -6.25 11.22
N TRP A 158 -39.52 -6.85 11.52
CA TRP A 158 -40.70 -6.75 10.70
C TRP A 158 -41.80 -6.06 11.48
N SER A 159 -42.37 -5.02 10.88
CA SER A 159 -43.48 -4.26 11.45
C SER A 159 -44.59 -4.09 10.42
N LYS A 160 -45.82 -4.00 10.91
CA LYS A 160 -47.00 -3.67 10.10
C LYS A 160 -47.30 -2.18 10.27
N GLY A 161 -47.21 -1.43 9.18
CA GLY A 161 -47.62 -0.03 9.11
C GLY A 161 -49.12 0.12 8.86
N SER A 162 -49.56 1.36 8.62
CA SER A 162 -50.93 1.67 8.20
C SER A 162 -51.19 1.22 6.76
N ASP A 163 -52.45 0.93 6.41
CA ASP A 163 -52.89 0.60 5.04
C ASP A 163 -52.15 -0.57 4.37
N ASP A 164 -52.03 -1.70 5.09
CA ASP A 164 -51.35 -2.94 4.62
C ASP A 164 -49.90 -2.76 4.18
N LEU A 165 -49.26 -1.67 4.63
CA LEU A 165 -47.82 -1.49 4.52
C LEU A 165 -47.10 -2.48 5.44
N GLN A 166 -46.22 -3.30 4.89
CA GLN A 166 -45.27 -4.08 5.67
C GLN A 166 -43.90 -3.44 5.53
N LYS A 167 -43.25 -3.24 6.67
CA LYS A 167 -41.92 -2.67 6.75
C LYS A 167 -40.97 -3.72 7.31
N PHE A 168 -39.91 -3.99 6.56
CA PHE A 168 -38.78 -4.81 6.95
C PHE A 168 -37.58 -3.89 7.15
N THR A 169 -36.99 -3.91 8.33
CA THR A 169 -35.84 -3.08 8.70
C THR A 169 -34.70 -3.96 9.14
N VAL A 170 -33.49 -3.59 8.76
CA VAL A 170 -32.26 -4.19 9.24
C VAL A 170 -31.44 -3.08 9.87
N TRP A 171 -31.01 -3.25 11.11
CA TRP A 171 -30.04 -2.36 11.74
C TRP A 171 -28.81 -3.14 12.23
N ALA A 172 -27.69 -2.43 12.34
CA ALA A 172 -26.49 -2.94 12.98
C ALA A 172 -26.60 -2.81 14.50
N VAL A 173 -26.01 -3.75 15.23
CA VAL A 173 -26.02 -3.80 16.69
C VAL A 173 -24.58 -3.76 17.21
N LYS A 174 -24.30 -3.01 18.29
CA LYS A 174 -22.94 -2.87 18.83
C LYS A 174 -22.52 -4.12 19.62
N GLU A 175 -23.45 -4.60 20.44
CA GLU A 175 -23.35 -5.80 21.25
C GLU A 175 -24.74 -6.44 21.28
N ARG A 176 -24.84 -7.77 21.35
CA ARG A 176 -26.14 -8.48 21.37
C ARG A 176 -27.16 -7.79 22.30
N GLY A 177 -28.32 -7.41 21.75
CA GLY A 177 -29.37 -6.67 22.47
C GLY A 177 -29.14 -5.16 22.71
N LYS A 178 -27.99 -4.58 22.34
CA LYS A 178 -27.71 -3.14 22.44
C LYS A 178 -27.51 -2.51 21.07
N ARG A 179 -28.56 -1.82 20.60
CA ARG A 179 -28.50 -1.02 19.36
C ARG A 179 -27.38 0.02 19.45
N TYR A 180 -26.77 0.34 18.31
CA TYR A 180 -25.98 1.56 18.23
C TYR A 180 -26.90 2.75 18.54
N ASN A 181 -26.42 3.69 19.37
CA ASN A 181 -27.14 4.94 19.66
C ASN A 181 -27.34 5.82 18.42
N THR A 182 -26.76 5.45 17.28
CA THR A 182 -26.95 6.15 16.01
C THR A 182 -28.37 6.01 15.47
N GLY A 183 -29.09 4.93 15.81
CA GLY A 183 -30.47 4.72 15.32
C GLY A 183 -30.57 4.61 13.79
N VAL A 184 -29.46 4.25 13.14
CA VAL A 184 -29.36 4.21 11.66
C VAL A 184 -29.70 2.81 11.17
N ASP A 185 -30.83 2.70 10.45
CA ASP A 185 -31.23 1.48 9.74
C ASP A 185 -30.25 1.23 8.60
N VAL A 186 -29.58 0.07 8.53
CA VAL A 186 -28.66 -0.21 7.42
C VAL A 186 -29.43 -0.43 6.11
N LEU A 187 -30.61 -1.02 6.17
CA LEU A 187 -31.53 -1.19 5.04
C LEU A 187 -32.96 -1.26 5.55
N SER A 188 -33.88 -0.57 4.89
CA SER A 188 -35.32 -0.74 5.08
C SER A 188 -35.98 -1.08 3.75
N LEU A 189 -36.87 -2.06 3.75
CA LEU A 189 -37.74 -2.41 2.64
C LEU A 189 -39.19 -2.17 3.08
N GLU A 190 -39.94 -1.38 2.31
CA GLU A 190 -41.36 -1.19 2.51
C GLU A 190 -42.12 -1.78 1.31
N ILE A 191 -43.15 -2.58 1.57
CA ILE A 191 -44.02 -3.16 0.55
C ILE A 191 -45.48 -2.95 0.94
N ARG A 192 -46.35 -2.61 -0.02
CA ARG A 192 -47.78 -2.47 0.22
C ARG A 192 -48.51 -3.70 -0.29
N GLY A 193 -49.16 -4.43 0.63
CA GLY A 193 -49.84 -5.68 0.30
C GLY A 193 -48.89 -6.73 -0.26
N HIS A 194 -49.24 -7.31 -1.41
CA HIS A 194 -48.43 -8.32 -2.12
C HIS A 194 -47.93 -7.82 -3.48
N ASP A 195 -48.02 -6.50 -3.73
CA ASP A 195 -47.63 -5.93 -5.02
C ASP A 195 -46.13 -5.61 -5.03
N ILE A 196 -45.39 -6.39 -5.81
CA ILE A 196 -43.94 -6.26 -6.00
C ILE A 196 -43.56 -4.86 -6.53
N SER A 197 -44.43 -4.23 -7.32
CA SER A 197 -44.16 -2.91 -7.87
C SER A 197 -44.13 -1.80 -6.82
N THR A 198 -44.65 -2.07 -5.62
CA THR A 198 -44.68 -1.13 -4.49
C THR A 198 -43.48 -1.27 -3.56
N ILE A 199 -42.59 -2.23 -3.81
CA ILE A 199 -41.38 -2.41 -3.00
C ILE A 199 -40.51 -1.16 -3.14
N THR A 200 -40.24 -0.52 -2.02
CA THR A 200 -39.27 0.57 -1.93
C THR A 200 -38.16 0.14 -0.97
N ALA A 201 -36.92 0.31 -1.40
CA ALA A 201 -35.76 0.10 -0.57
C ALA A 201 -35.19 1.45 -0.15
N ARG A 202 -34.84 1.59 1.12
CA ARG A 202 -34.23 2.78 1.70
C ARG A 202 -32.96 2.39 2.42
N VAL A 203 -31.93 3.16 2.19
CA VAL A 203 -30.67 3.11 2.95
C VAL A 203 -30.41 4.50 3.52
N PRO A 204 -29.59 4.63 4.57
CA PRO A 204 -29.25 5.92 5.15
C PRO A 204 -28.72 6.85 4.07
N PRO A 205 -29.15 8.12 4.05
CA PRO A 205 -28.52 9.10 3.18
C PRO A 205 -27.06 9.31 3.61
N ARG A 206 -26.31 10.03 2.78
CA ARG A 206 -24.96 10.44 3.16
C ARG A 206 -24.98 11.38 4.36
N PRO A 207 -23.93 11.38 5.19
CA PRO A 207 -22.68 10.60 5.06
C PRO A 207 -22.76 9.15 5.54
N ASP A 208 -23.83 8.77 6.25
CA ASP A 208 -23.92 7.53 7.01
C ASP A 208 -23.82 6.25 6.16
N SER A 209 -24.26 6.31 4.90
CA SER A 209 -23.97 5.25 3.94
C SER A 209 -23.64 5.74 2.54
N SER A 210 -22.78 4.99 1.85
CA SER A 210 -22.38 5.29 0.47
C SER A 210 -22.16 4.02 -0.35
N SER A 211 -22.36 4.10 -1.66
CA SER A 211 -22.05 3.01 -2.59
C SER A 211 -20.66 3.20 -3.21
N PRO A 212 -19.95 2.11 -3.55
CA PRO A 212 -18.70 2.21 -4.29
C PRO A 212 -18.88 2.97 -5.60
N SER A 213 -17.87 3.75 -5.98
CA SER A 213 -17.88 4.53 -7.21
C SER A 213 -17.86 3.61 -8.43
N ARG A 214 -18.30 4.15 -9.57
CA ARG A 214 -18.19 3.45 -10.87
C ARG A 214 -16.75 3.14 -11.25
N THR A 215 -15.78 3.88 -10.71
CA THR A 215 -14.34 3.67 -10.98
C THR A 215 -13.71 2.62 -10.06
N TYR A 216 -14.39 2.19 -9.00
CA TYR A 216 -13.88 1.21 -8.06
C TYR A 216 -13.33 -0.07 -8.71
N PRO A 217 -14.03 -0.73 -9.67
CA PRO A 217 -13.50 -1.93 -10.32
C PRO A 217 -12.18 -1.68 -11.08
N ALA A 218 -12.03 -0.51 -11.70
CA ALA A 218 -10.79 -0.13 -12.38
C ALA A 218 -9.65 0.09 -11.37
N ARG A 219 -9.94 0.73 -10.22
CA ARG A 219 -8.96 0.90 -9.14
C ARG A 219 -8.49 -0.45 -8.58
N VAL A 220 -9.42 -1.38 -8.38
CA VAL A 220 -9.12 -2.76 -7.96
C VAL A 220 -8.22 -3.46 -9.00
N ALA A 221 -8.54 -3.35 -10.28
CA ALA A 221 -7.73 -3.96 -11.34
C ALA A 221 -6.30 -3.42 -11.36
N ILE A 222 -6.13 -2.09 -11.21
CA ILE A 222 -4.80 -1.49 -11.20
C ILE A 222 -4.03 -1.87 -9.93
N ILE A 223 -4.64 -1.84 -8.73
CA ILE A 223 -3.92 -2.19 -7.50
C ILE A 223 -3.50 -3.66 -7.48
N THR A 224 -4.27 -4.56 -8.09
CA THR A 224 -3.89 -5.97 -8.25
C THR A 224 -2.62 -6.15 -9.08
N ILE A 225 -2.31 -5.23 -9.99
CA ILE A 225 -1.06 -5.22 -10.76
C ILE A 225 0.05 -4.47 -10.00
N LEU A 226 -0.28 -3.31 -9.43
CA LEU A 226 0.68 -2.46 -8.73
C LEU A 226 1.23 -3.10 -7.46
N ALA A 227 0.39 -3.69 -6.62
CA ALA A 227 0.80 -4.24 -5.32
C ALA A 227 1.94 -5.28 -5.42
N PRO A 228 1.83 -6.36 -6.22
CA PRO A 228 2.94 -7.31 -6.36
C PRO A 228 4.17 -6.69 -7.02
N THR A 229 3.98 -5.77 -7.97
CA THR A 229 5.08 -5.06 -8.63
C THR A 229 5.82 -4.15 -7.65
N ALA A 230 5.09 -3.47 -6.76
CA ALA A 230 5.65 -2.61 -5.73
C ALA A 230 6.44 -3.42 -4.69
N VAL A 231 5.91 -4.56 -4.25
CA VAL A 231 6.64 -5.49 -3.36
C VAL A 231 7.93 -5.96 -4.03
N PHE A 232 7.86 -6.41 -5.29
CA PHE A 232 9.04 -6.84 -6.03
C PHE A 232 10.07 -5.70 -6.21
N LEU A 233 9.62 -4.49 -6.59
CA LEU A 233 10.50 -3.33 -6.72
C LEU A 233 11.13 -2.97 -5.37
N ASN A 234 10.36 -3.02 -4.29
CA ASN A 234 10.89 -2.80 -2.94
C ASN A 234 11.96 -3.85 -2.60
N ASP A 235 11.70 -5.13 -2.83
CA ASP A 235 12.66 -6.19 -2.52
C ASP A 235 13.94 -6.09 -3.35
N VAL A 236 13.83 -5.79 -4.65
CA VAL A 236 14.98 -5.66 -5.55
C VAL A 236 15.75 -4.35 -5.32
N LEU A 237 15.05 -3.24 -5.07
CA LEU A 237 15.66 -1.92 -4.94
C LEU A 237 16.03 -1.57 -3.50
N SER A 238 15.50 -2.25 -2.50
CA SER A 238 15.80 -1.98 -1.08
C SER A 238 17.30 -2.07 -0.78
N VAL A 239 17.98 -3.07 -1.33
CA VAL A 239 19.41 -3.28 -1.13
C VAL A 239 20.25 -2.16 -1.74
N PRO A 240 20.13 -1.80 -3.04
CA PRO A 240 20.91 -0.70 -3.60
C PRO A 240 20.53 0.66 -3.01
N VAL A 241 19.23 0.90 -2.74
CA VAL A 241 18.77 2.16 -2.14
C VAL A 241 19.29 2.31 -0.72
N SER A 242 19.22 1.27 0.10
CA SER A 242 19.79 1.30 1.46
C SER A 242 21.29 1.52 1.44
N ALA A 243 22.04 0.90 0.52
CA ALA A 243 23.47 1.14 0.37
C ALA A 243 23.79 2.60 0.03
N VAL A 244 23.04 3.22 -0.90
CA VAL A 244 23.19 4.64 -1.23
C VAL A 244 22.86 5.53 -0.03
N MET A 245 21.79 5.22 0.71
CA MET A 245 21.40 5.98 1.90
C MET A 245 22.42 5.84 3.03
N ILE A 246 23.02 4.67 3.22
CA ILE A 246 24.11 4.44 4.20
C ILE A 246 25.34 5.28 3.82
N ILE A 247 25.70 5.32 2.53
CA ILE A 247 26.82 6.14 2.06
C ILE A 247 26.53 7.62 2.29
N LEU A 248 25.34 8.09 1.92
CA LEU A 248 24.93 9.48 2.10
C LEU A 248 24.93 9.87 3.59
N TYR A 249 24.35 9.02 4.44
CA TYR A 249 24.38 9.19 5.89
C TYR A 249 25.81 9.24 6.42
N GLY A 250 26.70 8.35 5.96
CA GLY A 250 28.11 8.35 6.32
C GLY A 250 28.82 9.64 5.95
N VAL A 251 28.56 10.18 4.76
CA VAL A 251 29.11 11.49 4.32
C VAL A 251 28.61 12.60 5.23
N VAL A 252 27.30 12.67 5.48
CA VAL A 252 26.71 13.68 6.39
C VAL A 252 27.30 13.58 7.79
N ASN A 253 27.43 12.35 8.32
CA ASN A 253 27.97 12.10 9.64
C ASN A 253 29.46 12.50 9.75
N ILE A 254 30.25 12.22 8.71
CA ILE A 254 31.65 12.67 8.60
C ILE A 254 31.71 14.19 8.59
N VAL A 255 30.87 14.86 7.78
CA VAL A 255 30.86 16.32 7.71
C VAL A 255 30.46 16.91 9.06
N LEU A 256 29.39 16.43 9.69
CA LEU A 256 28.90 16.99 10.96
C LEU A 256 29.84 16.71 12.14
N ASN A 257 30.49 15.54 12.19
CA ASN A 257 31.37 15.21 13.30
C ASN A 257 32.80 15.71 13.10
N ILE A 258 33.39 15.61 11.90
CA ILE A 258 34.81 15.96 11.68
C ILE A 258 35.01 17.48 11.53
N THR A 259 34.09 18.16 10.85
CA THR A 259 34.18 19.62 10.60
C THR A 259 34.36 20.45 11.89
N PRO A 260 33.61 20.23 12.99
CA PRO A 260 33.80 21.02 14.21
C PRO A 260 35.19 20.80 14.84
N TYR A 261 35.74 19.59 14.83
CA TYR A 261 37.10 19.35 15.34
C TYR A 261 38.16 20.05 14.50
N VAL A 262 38.03 20.01 13.16
CA VAL A 262 38.93 20.74 12.25
C VAL A 262 38.83 22.24 12.49
N LEU A 263 37.62 22.76 12.70
CA LEU A 263 37.39 24.17 13.00
C LEU A 263 38.02 24.57 14.33
N VAL A 264 37.80 23.80 15.40
CA VAL A 264 38.44 24.02 16.70
C VAL A 264 39.97 23.97 16.58
N LEU A 265 40.50 22.96 15.90
CA LEU A 265 41.94 22.84 15.68
C LEU A 265 42.50 24.04 14.90
N SER A 266 41.77 24.53 13.90
CA SER A 266 42.16 25.71 13.12
C SER A 266 42.18 26.98 13.97
N VAL A 267 41.21 27.15 14.88
CA VAL A 267 41.16 28.27 15.83
C VAL A 267 42.30 28.18 16.83
N VAL A 268 42.57 26.99 17.39
CA VAL A 268 43.68 26.77 18.32
C VAL A 268 45.03 27.03 17.63
N ALA A 269 45.21 26.55 16.41
CA ALA A 269 46.42 26.80 15.63
C ALA A 269 46.61 28.29 15.32
N ALA A 270 45.53 28.98 14.92
CA ALA A 270 45.56 30.42 14.68
C ALA A 270 45.91 31.22 15.95
N ALA A 271 45.30 30.86 17.09
CA ALA A 271 45.61 31.47 18.38
C ALA A 271 47.07 31.22 18.79
N TYR A 272 47.58 30.00 18.64
CA TYR A 272 48.98 29.67 18.92
C TYR A 272 49.95 30.48 18.05
N LEU A 273 49.69 30.60 16.76
CA LEU A 273 50.49 31.41 15.84
C LEU A 273 50.47 32.89 16.23
N TYR A 274 49.30 33.41 16.62
CA TYR A 274 49.15 34.77 17.12
C TYR A 274 49.98 35.01 18.38
N TYR A 275 49.88 34.13 19.38
CA TYR A 275 50.64 34.24 20.64
C TYR A 275 52.15 34.11 20.46
N THR A 276 52.60 33.28 19.52
CA THR A 276 54.04 33.07 19.27
C THR A 276 54.66 34.10 18.32
N GLY A 277 53.86 35.01 17.74
CA GLY A 277 54.33 36.03 16.80
C GLY A 277 54.92 35.47 15.49
N ARG A 278 54.73 34.17 15.23
CA ARG A 278 55.26 33.51 14.02
C ARG A 278 54.36 33.80 12.84
N ARG A 279 54.96 34.09 11.68
CA ARG A 279 54.19 34.23 10.44
C ARG A 279 53.79 32.83 9.98
N VAL A 280 52.60 32.72 9.40
CA VAL A 280 52.04 31.44 8.89
C VAL A 280 53.03 30.75 7.93
N GLN A 281 53.80 31.53 7.17
CA GLN A 281 54.83 31.02 6.24
C GLN A 281 55.94 30.21 6.93
N ASP A 282 56.32 30.58 8.16
CA ASP A 282 57.40 29.92 8.90
C ASP A 282 57.03 28.50 9.35
N VAL A 283 55.72 28.21 9.44
CA VAL A 283 55.19 26.90 9.80
C VAL A 283 54.81 26.08 8.56
N ILE A 284 54.29 26.71 7.51
CA ILE A 284 53.93 26.00 6.27
C ILE A 284 55.17 25.39 5.60
N ILE A 285 56.25 26.16 5.43
CA ILE A 285 57.46 25.71 4.71
C ILE A 285 58.04 24.38 5.26
N PRO A 286 58.26 24.21 6.58
CA PRO A 286 58.79 22.96 7.11
C PRO A 286 57.78 21.79 7.01
N VAL A 287 56.48 22.05 7.13
CA VAL A 287 55.45 21.01 6.97
C VAL A 287 55.37 20.54 5.53
N THR A 288 55.37 21.45 4.55
CA THR A 288 55.38 21.11 3.12
C THR A 288 56.62 20.32 2.76
N ARG A 289 57.79 20.70 3.29
CA ARG A 289 59.04 19.96 3.09
C ARG A 289 58.96 18.54 3.66
N ARG A 290 58.39 18.36 4.87
CA ARG A 290 58.18 17.03 5.48
C ARG A 290 57.18 16.17 4.71
N LEU A 291 56.08 16.77 4.22
CA LEU A 291 55.10 16.07 3.40
C LEU A 291 55.70 15.62 2.06
N GLN A 292 56.55 16.44 1.43
CA GLN A 292 57.30 16.05 0.23
C GLN A 292 58.25 14.90 0.52
N THR A 293 59.03 14.94 1.61
CA THR A 293 59.91 13.81 1.96
C THR A 293 59.14 12.52 2.26
N LEU A 294 57.95 12.61 2.86
CA LEU A 294 57.08 11.44 3.08
C LEU A 294 56.51 10.92 1.76
N LYS A 295 56.07 11.81 0.86
CA LYS A 295 55.58 11.43 -0.46
C LYS A 295 56.68 10.74 -1.28
N GLU A 296 57.89 11.29 -1.27
CA GLU A 296 59.06 10.71 -1.93
C GLU A 296 59.44 9.35 -1.33
N GLY A 297 59.42 9.22 0.00
CA GLY A 297 59.64 7.96 0.72
C GLY A 297 58.60 6.88 0.39
N VAL A 298 57.33 7.26 0.22
CA VAL A 298 56.25 6.36 -0.22
C VAL A 298 56.44 5.92 -1.66
N THR A 299 56.84 6.80 -2.57
CA THR A 299 57.17 6.41 -3.96
C THR A 299 58.41 5.51 -4.04
N ILE A 300 59.42 5.73 -3.20
CA ILE A 300 60.61 4.86 -3.13
C ILE A 300 60.24 3.48 -2.58
N THR A 301 59.37 3.41 -1.57
CA THR A 301 58.89 2.12 -1.05
C THR A 301 57.97 1.41 -2.05
N GLN A 302 57.05 2.11 -2.73
CA GLN A 302 56.27 1.50 -3.82
C GLN A 302 57.15 1.03 -5.00
N GLY A 303 58.24 1.74 -5.31
CA GLY A 303 59.23 1.30 -6.30
C GLY A 303 60.02 0.08 -5.86
N ARG A 304 60.37 -0.02 -4.57
CA ARG A 304 61.10 -1.16 -3.97
C ARG A 304 60.23 -2.40 -3.79
N TRP A 305 58.91 -2.24 -3.69
CA TRP A 305 57.93 -3.33 -3.60
C TRP A 305 57.26 -3.68 -4.93
N ARG A 306 57.68 -3.10 -6.08
CA ARG A 306 57.46 -3.72 -7.40
C ARG A 306 58.40 -4.93 -7.46
N PRO A 307 57.90 -6.17 -7.31
CA PRO A 307 58.76 -7.29 -7.07
C PRO A 307 59.51 -7.66 -8.36
N GLN A 308 60.73 -8.15 -8.15
CA GLN A 308 61.57 -9.01 -9.02
C GLN A 308 60.84 -10.24 -9.61
N ARG A 309 59.50 -10.25 -9.70
CA ARG A 309 58.70 -11.32 -10.31
C ARG A 309 58.83 -11.39 -11.82
N LEU A 310 59.36 -10.37 -12.51
CA LEU A 310 59.61 -10.49 -13.94
C LEU A 310 60.92 -11.24 -14.25
N SER A 311 61.94 -11.18 -13.39
CA SER A 311 63.22 -11.87 -13.68
C SER A 311 63.20 -13.38 -13.40
N ASP A 312 62.41 -13.82 -12.42
CA ASP A 312 62.36 -15.25 -12.05
C ASP A 312 61.38 -16.04 -12.92
N THR A 313 60.33 -15.37 -13.42
CA THR A 313 59.38 -15.99 -14.38
C THR A 313 59.99 -16.12 -15.78
N GLU A 314 60.84 -15.17 -16.20
CA GLU A 314 61.53 -15.24 -17.49
C GLU A 314 62.67 -16.28 -17.48
N LYS A 315 63.33 -16.48 -16.33
CA LYS A 315 64.30 -17.56 -16.15
C LYS A 315 63.67 -18.96 -16.13
N SER A 316 62.50 -19.13 -15.50
CA SER A 316 61.83 -20.44 -15.45
C SER A 316 61.22 -20.86 -16.80
N VAL A 317 60.76 -19.90 -17.62
CA VAL A 317 60.29 -20.18 -18.99
C VAL A 317 61.44 -20.58 -19.91
N ASN A 318 62.60 -19.91 -19.83
CA ASN A 318 63.77 -20.27 -20.65
C ASN A 318 64.38 -21.63 -20.25
N GLN A 319 64.37 -21.99 -18.97
CA GLN A 319 64.85 -23.31 -18.52
C GLN A 319 63.93 -24.46 -18.94
N ALA A 320 62.61 -24.24 -19.03
CA ALA A 320 61.66 -25.23 -19.53
C ALA A 320 61.77 -25.43 -21.06
N GLN A 321 62.25 -24.42 -21.78
CA GLN A 321 62.40 -24.47 -23.24
C GLN A 321 63.70 -25.18 -23.66
N ASP A 322 64.80 -25.01 -22.92
CA ASP A 322 66.05 -25.76 -23.14
C ASP A 322 65.96 -27.25 -22.77
N GLY A 323 65.14 -27.60 -21.76
CA GLY A 323 64.88 -29.00 -21.42
C GLY A 323 64.13 -29.77 -22.51
N ARG A 324 63.23 -29.10 -23.25
CA ARG A 324 62.47 -29.71 -24.36
C ARG A 324 63.32 -29.99 -25.59
N LEU A 325 64.25 -29.09 -25.94
CA LEU A 325 65.16 -29.27 -27.08
C LEU A 325 66.20 -30.39 -26.85
N SER A 326 66.48 -30.72 -25.60
CA SER A 326 67.36 -31.83 -25.24
C SER A 326 66.68 -33.19 -25.39
N GLN A 327 65.37 -33.27 -25.13
CA GLN A 327 64.57 -34.49 -25.26
C GLN A 327 64.26 -34.87 -26.72
N GLU A 328 64.22 -33.92 -27.65
CA GLU A 328 64.01 -34.18 -29.09
C GLU A 328 65.28 -34.66 -29.83
N ARG A 329 66.46 -34.62 -29.20
CA ARG A 329 67.71 -35.13 -29.80
C ARG A 329 68.08 -36.57 -29.41
N GLU A 330 67.35 -37.17 -28.47
CA GLU A 330 67.56 -38.55 -28.00
C GLU A 330 66.47 -39.53 -28.47
N GLN A 331 65.60 -39.12 -29.39
CA GLN A 331 64.69 -40.01 -30.15
C GLN A 331 65.04 -39.98 -31.63
#